data_AF-A0A8S8YSW0-F1
#
_entry.id   AF-A0A8S8YSW0-F1
#
_cell.length_a   1.000
_cell.length_b   1.000
_cell.length_c   1.000
_cell.angle_alpha   90.00
_cell.angle_beta   90.00
_cell.angle_gamma   90.00
#
_symmetry.space_group_name_H-M   'P 1'
#
loop_
_entity.id
_entity.type
_entity.pdbx_description
1 polymer ?
#
loop_
_entity_poly.entity_id
_entity_poly.type
_entity_poly.pdbx_seq_one_letter_code
_entity_poly.pdbx_strand_id
1 'polypeptide(L)'
;MGEDVDEFLLLDDEEETPVSEKPHKEPFSLKSMFSSVKLPTLPKPKSKPASKPEPVIDAVAASVSDSIDLDLAADGVHEFEWNISGMDCPDCAMKATRAVSRLPGIEQCRISVTQGTVRLQVDVSRGRVSRASSVLENLGHSPEESWMSVDRVTPKTAAARIGVDKRKLRSTLMDVPGVLNVRLNDGRIEFRRCGFPTLL
;
A
#
# COMPACT_ATOMS: atom_id res chain seq x y z
N MET A 1 -10.44 -75.26 9.07
CA MET A 1 -11.19 -75.70 7.89
C MET A 1 -11.87 -74.45 7.38
N GLY A 2 -11.19 -73.58 6.63
CA GLY A 2 -10.65 -73.80 5.27
C GLY A 2 -11.66 -73.19 4.31
N GLU A 3 -11.37 -72.43 3.26
CA GLU A 3 -10.19 -72.05 2.47
C GLU A 3 -10.59 -70.70 1.79
N ASP A 4 -9.74 -69.68 1.79
CA ASP A 4 -8.93 -69.21 0.65
C ASP A 4 -9.72 -68.91 -0.65
N VAL A 5 -9.82 -67.63 -1.01
CA VAL A 5 -9.40 -67.15 -2.34
C VAL A 5 -9.11 -65.66 -2.31
N ASP A 6 -7.82 -65.36 -2.33
CA ASP A 6 -7.25 -64.11 -2.80
C ASP A 6 -7.67 -63.84 -4.25
N GLU A 7 -8.20 -62.65 -4.53
CA GLU A 7 -8.21 -62.09 -5.88
C GLU A 7 -7.15 -60.98 -5.95
N PHE A 8 -5.94 -61.44 -6.27
CA PHE A 8 -4.88 -60.63 -6.87
C PHE A 8 -5.32 -60.18 -8.27
N LEU A 9 -5.30 -58.88 -8.55
CA LEU A 9 -5.03 -58.39 -9.91
C LEU A 9 -4.06 -57.21 -9.86
N LEU A 10 -2.79 -57.61 -9.92
CA LEU A 10 -1.72 -57.11 -10.79
C LEU A 10 -1.42 -55.60 -10.81
N LEU A 11 -0.30 -55.28 -10.16
CA LEU A 11 0.59 -54.17 -10.46
C LEU A 11 0.97 -54.17 -11.95
N ASP A 12 0.72 -53.07 -12.66
CA ASP A 12 1.53 -52.70 -13.81
C ASP A 12 2.52 -51.64 -13.34
N ASP A 13 3.76 -52.09 -13.36
CA ASP A 13 5.00 -51.47 -12.95
C ASP A 13 5.57 -50.72 -14.18
N GLU A 14 6.31 -49.65 -13.89
CA GLU A 14 7.39 -49.06 -14.72
C GLU A 14 7.07 -48.44 -16.10
N GLU A 15 7.21 -47.11 -16.19
CA GLU A 15 8.12 -46.56 -17.20
C GLU A 15 8.92 -45.39 -16.61
N GLU A 16 10.22 -45.60 -16.46
CA GLU A 16 11.20 -44.61 -16.04
C GLU A 16 11.77 -43.77 -17.22
N THR A 17 12.27 -42.60 -16.83
CA THR A 17 13.39 -41.81 -17.41
C THR A 17 13.10 -40.78 -18.51
N PRO A 18 13.98 -39.74 -18.71
CA PRO A 18 15.18 -39.38 -17.96
C PRO A 18 15.26 -37.91 -17.48
N VAL A 19 16.10 -37.75 -16.46
CA VAL A 19 16.79 -36.53 -16.03
C VAL A 19 17.47 -35.82 -17.21
N SER A 20 17.35 -34.49 -17.29
CA SER A 20 18.32 -33.69 -18.03
C SER A 20 18.61 -32.37 -17.33
N GLU A 21 19.87 -31.99 -17.41
CA GLU A 21 20.63 -31.20 -16.46
C GLU A 21 20.42 -29.68 -16.59
N LYS A 22 20.75 -28.99 -15.50
CA LYS A 22 21.06 -27.55 -15.50
C LYS A 22 22.24 -27.27 -16.45
N PRO A 23 22.26 -26.09 -17.08
CA PRO A 23 23.50 -25.38 -17.31
C PRO A 23 23.64 -24.21 -16.34
N HIS A 24 24.68 -24.29 -15.50
CA HIS A 24 25.35 -23.13 -14.90
C HIS A 24 25.90 -22.21 -16.01
N LYS A 25 25.82 -20.89 -15.79
CA LYS A 25 26.74 -19.82 -16.23
C LYS A 25 26.18 -18.48 -15.69
N GLU A 26 26.59 -18.08 -14.49
CA GLU A 26 27.67 -17.10 -14.22
C GLU A 26 27.25 -15.62 -14.35
N PRO A 27 27.86 -14.74 -13.54
CA PRO A 27 27.16 -13.62 -12.93
C PRO A 27 27.08 -12.40 -13.86
N PHE A 28 25.89 -11.81 -13.96
CA PHE A 28 25.76 -10.54 -14.66
C PHE A 28 26.37 -9.41 -13.82
N SER A 29 27.61 -9.12 -14.19
CA SER A 29 28.44 -7.96 -13.89
C SER A 29 27.63 -6.67 -13.70
N LEU A 30 27.70 -6.13 -12.48
CA LEU A 30 27.38 -4.75 -12.14
C LEU A 30 28.32 -3.82 -12.91
N LYS A 31 27.96 -3.47 -14.15
CA LYS A 31 28.60 -2.36 -14.85
C LYS A 31 28.05 -1.06 -14.31
N SER A 32 28.76 -0.58 -13.30
CA SER A 32 29.11 0.82 -13.07
C SER A 32 28.91 1.69 -14.32
N MET A 33 27.87 2.52 -14.28
CA MET A 33 27.75 3.72 -15.11
C MET A 33 27.52 4.90 -14.17
N PHE A 34 28.57 5.27 -13.44
CA PHE A 34 28.65 6.60 -12.84
C PHE A 34 28.87 7.61 -13.97
N SER A 35 27.78 8.09 -14.58
CA SER A 35 27.85 9.33 -15.35
C SER A 35 28.08 10.47 -14.36
N SER A 36 29.25 11.10 -14.50
CA SER A 36 29.65 12.27 -13.72
C SER A 36 28.73 13.45 -14.05
N VAL A 37 27.64 13.61 -13.31
CA VAL A 37 26.82 14.80 -13.36
C VAL A 37 27.49 15.87 -12.51
N LYS A 38 28.03 16.87 -13.19
CA LYS A 38 28.62 18.08 -12.61
C LYS A 38 27.57 18.79 -11.74
N LEU A 39 27.91 18.94 -10.47
CA LEU A 39 27.18 19.74 -9.49
C LEU A 39 27.31 21.24 -9.85
N PRO A 40 26.23 22.00 -10.07
CA PRO A 40 26.31 23.44 -10.20
C PRO A 40 26.56 24.10 -8.84
N THR A 41 27.58 24.94 -8.81
CA THR A 41 28.08 25.73 -7.68
C THR A 41 27.00 26.67 -7.11
N LEU A 42 26.65 26.48 -5.84
CA LEU A 42 25.86 27.46 -5.06
C LEU A 42 26.69 28.74 -4.83
N PRO A 43 26.17 29.94 -5.15
CA PRO A 43 26.75 31.19 -4.69
C PRO A 43 26.39 31.44 -3.22
N LYS A 44 27.43 31.64 -2.39
CA LYS A 44 27.33 32.06 -0.98
C LYS A 44 26.84 33.52 -0.87
N PRO A 45 25.73 33.83 -0.17
CA PRO A 45 25.48 35.18 0.31
C PRO A 45 26.27 35.44 1.59
N LYS A 46 27.01 36.57 1.58
CA LYS A 46 27.87 37.06 2.67
C LYS A 46 27.03 37.49 3.87
N SER A 47 27.41 37.04 5.06
CA SER A 47 26.93 37.55 6.34
C SER A 47 27.77 38.76 6.80
N LYS A 48 27.11 39.81 7.32
CA LYS A 48 27.54 40.69 8.42
C LYS A 48 26.47 41.79 8.69
N PRO A 49 26.42 42.43 9.89
CA PRO A 49 25.41 42.11 10.91
C PRO A 49 24.53 43.30 11.36
N ALA A 50 23.42 42.92 12.00
CA ALA A 50 22.71 43.53 13.15
C ALA A 50 22.61 45.05 13.33
N SER A 51 21.36 45.53 13.36
CA SER A 51 20.89 46.50 14.36
C SER A 51 19.42 46.25 14.67
N LYS A 52 19.10 46.14 15.97
CA LYS A 52 17.77 45.96 16.61
C LYS A 52 17.44 47.28 17.36
N PRO A 53 16.24 47.47 17.92
CA PRO A 53 14.91 47.68 17.31
C PRO A 53 14.32 49.07 17.68
N GLU A 54 13.27 49.53 16.99
CA GLU A 54 12.27 50.43 17.59
C GLU A 54 10.84 49.99 17.22
N PRO A 55 9.86 50.10 18.14
CA PRO A 55 8.55 49.49 17.99
C PRO A 55 7.54 50.50 17.43
N VAL A 56 7.00 50.21 16.25
CA VAL A 56 5.77 50.84 15.76
C VAL A 56 4.83 49.74 15.33
N ILE A 57 3.80 49.57 16.16
CA ILE A 57 2.67 48.68 15.97
C ILE A 57 1.79 49.23 14.84
N ASP A 58 1.99 48.76 13.62
CA ASP A 58 1.04 49.03 12.54
C ASP A 58 0.86 47.82 11.61
N ALA A 59 -0.42 47.51 11.39
CA ALA A 59 -0.99 46.66 10.35
C ALA A 59 -0.64 45.16 10.36
N VAL A 60 -1.31 44.42 11.24
CA VAL A 60 -1.58 42.98 11.05
C VAL A 60 -2.66 42.82 9.97
N ALA A 61 -2.30 42.98 8.69
CA ALA A 61 -3.09 42.52 7.55
C ALA A 61 -2.26 42.59 6.26
N ALA A 62 -2.24 41.48 5.54
CA ALA A 62 -1.61 41.23 4.24
C ALA A 62 -0.14 40.78 4.30
N SER A 63 0.05 39.53 3.84
CA SER A 63 1.33 38.82 3.62
C SER A 63 1.86 37.95 4.77
N VAL A 64 0.96 37.40 5.56
CA VAL A 64 1.15 36.03 6.06
C VAL A 64 0.03 35.20 5.43
N SER A 65 0.18 34.91 4.15
CA SER A 65 -0.24 33.61 3.64
C SER A 65 0.72 32.60 4.25
N ASP A 66 0.50 32.37 5.55
CA ASP A 66 0.95 31.20 6.28
C ASP A 66 0.36 30.02 5.51
N SER A 67 1.06 29.57 4.48
CA SER A 67 1.00 28.19 4.04
C SER A 67 1.71 27.38 5.12
N ILE A 68 1.08 27.35 6.30
CA ILE A 68 1.28 26.31 7.29
C ILE A 68 1.09 25.01 6.53
N ASP A 69 2.11 24.16 6.61
CA ASP A 69 2.23 22.88 5.96
C ASP A 69 0.93 22.06 6.11
N LEU A 70 0.10 22.05 5.07
CA LEU A 70 -1.07 21.17 5.01
C LEU A 70 -0.66 19.69 4.91
N ASP A 71 0.63 19.42 4.71
CA ASP A 71 1.26 18.10 4.78
C ASP A 71 1.57 17.65 6.23
N LEU A 72 1.66 18.54 7.23
CA LEU A 72 2.11 18.16 8.58
C LEU A 72 1.07 17.44 9.46
N ALA A 73 -0.18 17.30 9.01
CA ALA A 73 -1.26 16.72 9.81
C ALA A 73 -1.55 15.24 9.49
N ALA A 74 -1.04 14.72 8.38
CA ALA A 74 -1.24 13.33 7.99
C ALA A 74 -0.02 12.46 8.26
N ASP A 75 1.16 13.02 8.49
CA ASP A 75 2.36 12.22 8.74
C ASP A 75 2.31 11.59 10.14
N GLY A 76 2.41 10.26 10.20
CA GLY A 76 2.36 9.52 11.46
C GLY A 76 1.90 8.07 11.30
N VAL A 77 1.98 7.33 12.41
CA VAL A 77 1.47 5.96 12.50
C VAL A 77 -0.02 6.00 12.83
N HIS A 78 -0.84 5.51 11.90
CA HIS A 78 -2.28 5.41 12.06
C HIS A 78 -2.72 3.96 12.09
N GLU A 79 -3.70 3.66 12.93
CA GLU A 79 -4.36 2.36 12.98
C GLU A 79 -5.61 2.35 12.10
N PHE A 80 -5.78 1.26 11.35
CA PHE A 80 -6.89 1.01 10.45
C PHE A 80 -7.46 -0.37 10.74
N GLU A 81 -8.79 -0.49 10.72
CA GLU A 81 -9.49 -1.76 10.91
C GLU A 81 -10.56 -1.97 9.84
N TRP A 82 -10.63 -3.19 9.32
CA TRP A 82 -11.65 -3.59 8.36
C TRP A 82 -11.92 -5.10 8.39
N ASN A 83 -13.08 -5.50 7.88
CA ASN A 83 -13.51 -6.89 7.83
C ASN A 83 -13.02 -7.54 6.53
N ILE A 84 -12.72 -8.84 6.59
CA ILE A 84 -12.25 -9.61 5.45
C ILE A 84 -13.03 -10.92 5.31
N SER A 85 -13.17 -11.33 4.05
CA SER A 85 -13.83 -12.57 3.64
C SER A 85 -12.81 -13.66 3.29
N GLY A 86 -13.24 -14.92 3.36
CA GLY A 86 -12.44 -16.08 2.94
C GLY A 86 -11.25 -16.39 3.84
N MET A 87 -11.32 -15.99 5.11
CA MET A 87 -10.29 -16.30 6.09
C MET A 87 -10.72 -17.45 6.99
N ASP A 88 -10.36 -18.66 6.59
CA ASP A 88 -10.92 -19.87 7.21
C ASP A 88 -9.88 -20.69 7.99
N CYS A 89 -8.60 -20.27 7.98
CA CYS A 89 -7.53 -21.07 8.60
C CYS A 89 -6.44 -20.23 9.29
N PRO A 90 -5.94 -20.63 10.49
CA PRO A 90 -4.85 -19.94 11.18
C PRO A 90 -3.57 -19.82 10.35
N ASP A 91 -3.24 -20.84 9.56
CA ASP A 91 -2.07 -20.83 8.68
C ASP A 91 -2.20 -19.80 7.55
N CYS A 92 -3.41 -19.60 7.04
CA CYS A 92 -3.77 -18.61 6.02
C CYS A 92 -3.56 -17.21 6.59
N ALA A 93 -4.07 -16.96 7.81
CA ALA A 93 -3.87 -15.71 8.53
C ALA A 93 -2.39 -15.43 8.82
N MET A 94 -1.60 -16.44 9.21
CA MET A 94 -0.15 -16.28 9.41
C MET A 94 0.57 -15.89 8.11
N LYS A 95 0.25 -16.54 6.99
CA LYS A 95 0.84 -16.22 5.68
C LYS A 95 0.47 -14.80 5.23
N ALA A 96 -0.81 -14.45 5.34
CA ALA A 96 -1.32 -13.13 5.02
C ALA A 96 -0.65 -12.04 5.87
N THR A 97 -0.58 -12.24 7.19
CA THR A 97 0.09 -11.33 8.13
C THR A 97 1.56 -11.13 7.74
N ARG A 98 2.30 -12.22 7.48
CA ARG A 98 3.71 -12.14 7.06
C ARG A 98 3.90 -11.39 5.74
N ALA A 99 2.98 -11.56 4.79
CA ALA A 99 3.04 -10.88 3.50
C ALA A 99 2.80 -9.36 3.67
N VAL A 100 1.79 -8.99 4.45
CA VAL A 100 1.44 -7.59 4.71
C VAL A 100 2.55 -6.92 5.54
N SER A 101 3.03 -7.52 6.63
CA SER A 101 4.09 -6.93 7.48
C SER A 101 5.42 -6.65 6.77
N ARG A 102 5.64 -7.16 5.55
CA ARG A 102 6.83 -6.87 4.73
C ARG A 102 6.67 -5.62 3.86
N LEU A 103 5.47 -5.05 3.79
CA LEU A 103 5.22 -3.85 3.00
C LEU A 103 5.82 -2.61 3.67
N PRO A 104 6.25 -1.62 2.87
CA PRO A 104 6.82 -0.38 3.41
C PRO A 104 5.80 0.38 4.24
N GLY A 105 6.27 0.95 5.36
CA GLY A 105 5.46 1.75 6.28
C GLY A 105 4.48 0.95 7.15
N ILE A 106 4.48 -0.38 7.10
CA ILE A 106 3.64 -1.20 8.00
C ILE A 106 4.41 -1.48 9.28
N GLU A 107 3.91 -0.93 10.39
CA GLU A 107 4.50 -1.09 11.72
C GLU A 107 3.93 -2.32 12.44
N GLN A 108 2.62 -2.57 12.27
CA GLN A 108 1.97 -3.74 12.85
C GLN A 108 0.83 -4.23 11.96
N CYS A 109 0.71 -5.55 11.82
CA CYS A 109 -0.44 -6.20 11.19
C CYS A 109 -0.93 -7.31 12.11
N ARG A 110 -2.23 -7.29 12.43
CA ARG A 110 -2.92 -8.34 13.18
C ARG A 110 -4.13 -8.76 12.39
N ILE A 111 -4.30 -10.06 12.25
CA ILE A 111 -5.38 -10.65 11.50
C ILE A 111 -6.06 -11.66 12.41
N SER A 112 -7.38 -11.52 12.58
CA SER A 112 -8.20 -12.36 13.45
C SER A 112 -9.06 -13.29 12.60
N VAL A 113 -8.76 -14.59 12.63
CA VAL A 113 -9.59 -15.61 11.94
C VAL A 113 -10.97 -15.70 12.59
N THR A 114 -11.04 -15.60 13.92
CA THR A 114 -12.30 -15.75 14.66
C THR A 114 -13.25 -14.58 14.45
N GLN A 115 -12.72 -13.37 14.27
CA GLN A 115 -13.52 -12.16 14.02
C GLN A 115 -13.65 -11.81 12.54
N GLY A 116 -12.83 -12.41 11.67
CA GLY A 116 -12.76 -12.02 10.26
C GLY A 116 -12.30 -10.59 10.07
N THR A 117 -11.37 -10.09 10.90
CA THR A 117 -10.92 -8.69 10.87
C THR A 117 -9.41 -8.55 10.67
N VAL A 118 -9.03 -7.43 10.07
CA VAL A 118 -7.64 -6.99 9.92
C VAL A 118 -7.48 -5.69 10.69
N ARG A 119 -6.47 -5.63 11.55
CA ARG A 119 -5.99 -4.41 12.21
C ARG A 119 -4.58 -4.11 11.74
N LEU A 120 -4.38 -2.90 11.25
CA LEU A 120 -3.15 -2.48 10.61
C LEU A 120 -2.68 -1.13 11.14
N GLN A 121 -1.46 -1.07 11.67
CA GLN A 121 -0.78 0.17 11.99
C GLN A 121 0.18 0.51 10.85
N VAL A 122 -0.03 1.67 10.23
CA VAL A 122 0.72 2.14 9.07
C VAL A 122 1.25 3.53 9.33
N ASP A 123 2.55 3.71 9.18
CA ASP A 123 3.16 5.01 8.94
C ASP A 123 2.77 5.47 7.54
N VAL A 124 1.77 6.36 7.45
CA VAL A 124 1.18 6.79 6.17
C VAL A 124 2.12 7.69 5.35
N SER A 125 3.22 8.16 5.95
CA SER A 125 4.29 8.85 5.22
C SER A 125 5.15 7.88 4.39
N ARG A 126 5.19 6.60 4.78
CA ARG A 126 6.04 5.54 4.17
C ARG A 126 5.25 4.44 3.49
N GLY A 127 3.99 4.25 3.87
CA GLY A 127 3.15 3.12 3.48
C GLY A 127 1.72 3.52 3.13
N ARG A 128 0.97 2.56 2.58
CA ARG A 128 -0.43 2.79 2.17
C ARG A 128 -1.31 1.59 2.54
N VAL A 129 -2.49 1.87 3.09
CA VAL A 129 -3.49 0.84 3.43
C VAL A 129 -4.00 0.12 2.18
N SER A 130 -4.20 0.85 1.08
CA SER A 130 -4.60 0.29 -0.22
C SER A 130 -3.63 -0.79 -0.73
N ARG A 131 -2.33 -0.66 -0.44
CA ARG A 131 -1.32 -1.66 -0.80
C ARG A 131 -1.51 -2.95 0.00
N ALA A 132 -1.75 -2.84 1.30
CA ALA A 132 -2.04 -3.99 2.16
C ALA A 132 -3.32 -4.70 1.73
N SER A 133 -4.40 -3.94 1.50
CA SER A 133 -5.66 -4.48 0.95
C SER A 133 -5.44 -5.24 -0.35
N SER A 134 -4.67 -4.68 -1.29
CA SER A 134 -4.38 -5.33 -2.57
C SER A 134 -3.61 -6.64 -2.41
N VAL A 135 -2.68 -6.72 -1.45
CA VAL A 135 -1.93 -7.96 -1.17
C VAL A 135 -2.85 -9.02 -0.59
N LEU A 136 -3.75 -8.65 0.33
CA LEU A 136 -4.74 -9.58 0.88
C LEU A 136 -5.70 -10.08 -0.21
N GLU A 137 -6.22 -9.19 -1.06
CA GLU A 137 -7.06 -9.55 -2.20
C GLU A 137 -6.34 -10.56 -3.12
N ASN A 138 -5.06 -10.33 -3.43
CA ASN A 138 -4.26 -11.24 -4.25
C ASN A 138 -3.98 -12.59 -3.57
N LEU A 139 -4.08 -12.68 -2.26
CA LEU A 139 -3.99 -13.93 -1.49
C LEU A 139 -5.36 -14.63 -1.34
N GLY A 140 -6.43 -14.04 -1.88
CA GLY A 140 -7.80 -14.56 -1.79
C GLY A 140 -8.63 -14.01 -0.62
N HIS A 141 -8.10 -13.03 0.13
CA HIS A 141 -8.78 -12.44 1.29
C HIS A 141 -9.25 -11.03 0.95
N SER A 142 -10.51 -10.90 0.53
CA SER A 142 -11.05 -9.60 0.10
C SER A 142 -11.67 -8.83 1.27
N PRO A 143 -11.52 -7.50 1.32
CA PRO A 143 -12.27 -6.69 2.27
C PRO A 143 -13.78 -6.92 2.13
N GLU A 144 -14.58 -6.67 3.17
CA GLU A 144 -16.05 -6.77 3.14
C GLU A 144 -16.76 -5.41 3.03
N GLU A 145 -16.02 -4.31 3.14
CA GLU A 145 -16.55 -2.95 3.15
C GLU A 145 -17.34 -2.64 1.87
N SER A 146 -18.49 -1.96 1.97
CA SER A 146 -19.26 -1.64 0.77
C SER A 146 -18.53 -0.67 -0.16
N TRP A 147 -18.76 -0.82 -1.47
CA TRP A 147 -18.35 0.18 -2.45
C TRP A 147 -19.20 1.42 -2.29
N MET A 148 -18.55 2.58 -2.14
CA MET A 148 -19.18 3.89 -2.10
C MET A 148 -18.93 4.60 -3.42
N SER A 149 -20.00 5.06 -4.07
CA SER A 149 -19.92 5.89 -5.27
C SER A 149 -19.86 7.37 -4.89
N VAL A 150 -19.05 8.14 -5.63
CA VAL A 150 -19.06 9.61 -5.52
C VAL A 150 -20.16 10.16 -6.41
N ASP A 151 -21.13 10.83 -5.79
CA ASP A 151 -22.22 11.46 -6.52
C ASP A 151 -21.75 12.69 -7.29
N ARG A 152 -22.28 12.85 -8.52
CA ARG A 152 -22.12 14.05 -9.37
C ARG A 152 -20.68 14.39 -9.77
N VAL A 153 -19.70 13.54 -9.50
CA VAL A 153 -18.30 13.76 -9.88
C VAL A 153 -17.83 12.66 -10.82
N THR A 154 -17.42 13.07 -12.02
CA THR A 154 -16.80 12.14 -12.97
C THR A 154 -15.29 12.04 -12.74
N PRO A 155 -14.63 10.93 -13.12
CA PRO A 155 -13.17 10.82 -13.08
C PRO A 155 -12.46 11.99 -13.79
N LYS A 156 -13.00 12.49 -14.91
CA LYS A 156 -12.40 13.62 -15.63
C LYS A 156 -12.44 14.90 -14.79
N THR A 157 -13.59 15.19 -14.18
CA THR A 157 -13.76 16.37 -13.33
C THR A 157 -12.93 16.26 -12.05
N ALA A 158 -12.88 15.09 -11.41
CA ALA A 158 -12.05 14.86 -10.23
C ALA A 158 -10.56 15.08 -10.52
N ALA A 159 -10.05 14.51 -11.62
CA ALA A 159 -8.66 14.69 -12.03
C ALA A 159 -8.32 16.17 -12.25
N ALA A 160 -9.18 16.91 -12.94
CA ALA A 160 -9.00 18.35 -13.16
C ALA A 160 -9.02 19.16 -11.85
N ARG A 161 -9.90 18.82 -10.90
CA ARG A 161 -9.98 19.48 -9.58
C ARG A 161 -8.75 19.25 -8.72
N ILE A 162 -8.20 18.04 -8.74
CA ILE A 162 -6.99 17.68 -7.98
C ILE A 162 -5.72 18.16 -8.71
N GLY A 163 -5.82 18.57 -9.98
CA GLY A 163 -4.68 19.02 -10.77
C GLY A 163 -3.78 17.88 -11.25
N VAL A 164 -4.34 16.68 -11.41
CA VAL A 164 -3.60 15.48 -11.85
C VAL A 164 -4.11 14.95 -13.17
N ASP A 165 -3.24 14.25 -13.91
CA ASP A 165 -3.66 13.49 -15.08
C ASP A 165 -4.73 12.46 -14.74
N LYS A 166 -5.74 12.28 -15.61
CA LYS A 166 -6.77 11.24 -15.46
C LYS A 166 -6.16 9.84 -15.25
N ARG A 167 -5.00 9.56 -15.86
CA ARG A 167 -4.27 8.29 -15.71
C ARG A 167 -3.71 8.09 -14.29
N LYS A 168 -3.32 9.17 -13.61
CA LYS A 168 -2.80 9.16 -12.24
C LYS A 168 -3.90 9.25 -11.18
N LEU A 169 -5.12 9.66 -11.56
CA LEU A 169 -6.22 9.81 -10.62
C LEU A 169 -6.44 8.59 -9.73
N ARG A 170 -6.45 7.38 -10.31
CA ARG A 170 -6.66 6.16 -9.51
C ARG A 170 -5.59 5.99 -8.44
N SER A 171 -4.31 6.13 -8.80
CA SER A 171 -3.23 6.04 -7.81
C SER A 171 -3.33 7.15 -6.77
N THR A 172 -3.59 8.40 -7.18
CA THR A 172 -3.77 9.52 -6.26
C THR A 172 -4.93 9.31 -5.28
N LEU A 173 -6.01 8.65 -5.69
CA LEU A 173 -7.12 8.31 -4.78
C LEU A 173 -6.76 7.14 -3.85
N MET A 174 -5.97 6.17 -4.33
CA MET A 174 -5.44 5.07 -3.51
C MET A 174 -4.40 5.54 -2.47
N ASP A 175 -3.89 6.76 -2.65
CA ASP A 175 -2.91 7.38 -1.78
C ASP A 175 -3.53 7.97 -0.50
N VAL A 176 -4.85 8.15 -0.50
CA VAL A 176 -5.59 8.71 0.64
C VAL A 176 -5.64 7.70 1.80
N PRO A 177 -5.24 8.10 3.02
CA PRO A 177 -5.34 7.24 4.20
C PRO A 177 -6.74 6.66 4.40
N GLY A 178 -6.79 5.36 4.69
CA GLY A 178 -8.03 4.61 4.88
C GLY A 178 -8.77 4.21 3.59
N VAL A 179 -8.25 4.53 2.40
CA VAL A 179 -8.76 3.94 1.15
C VAL A 179 -8.19 2.54 0.97
N LEU A 180 -9.08 1.56 0.80
CA LEU A 180 -8.74 0.16 0.54
C LEU A 180 -8.62 -0.11 -0.96
N ASN A 181 -9.59 0.40 -1.74
CA ASN A 181 -9.61 0.19 -3.19
C ASN A 181 -10.38 1.30 -3.92
N VAL A 182 -10.08 1.51 -5.19
CA VAL A 182 -10.71 2.52 -6.07
C VAL A 182 -11.00 1.92 -7.43
N ARG A 183 -12.23 2.12 -7.93
CA ARG A 183 -12.70 1.76 -9.27
C ARG A 183 -13.18 3.01 -10.00
N LEU A 184 -12.95 3.05 -11.31
CA LEU A 184 -13.35 4.14 -12.19
C LEU A 184 -14.15 3.52 -13.35
N ASN A 185 -15.46 3.35 -13.15
CA ASN A 185 -16.34 2.65 -14.09
C ASN A 185 -17.43 3.60 -14.60
N ASP A 186 -17.76 3.56 -15.89
CA ASP A 186 -18.91 4.28 -16.50
C ASP A 186 -19.03 5.77 -16.10
N GLY A 187 -17.90 6.45 -15.99
CA GLY A 187 -17.86 7.86 -15.61
C GLY A 187 -18.15 8.13 -14.13
N ARG A 188 -18.19 7.09 -13.29
CA ARG A 188 -18.30 7.15 -11.83
C ARG A 188 -16.97 6.84 -11.16
N ILE A 189 -16.81 7.35 -9.94
CA ILE A 189 -15.69 7.03 -9.05
C ILE A 189 -16.29 6.24 -7.90
N GLU A 190 -15.78 5.03 -7.68
CA GLU A 190 -16.18 4.20 -6.56
C GLU A 190 -14.95 3.89 -5.71
N PHE A 191 -15.11 3.87 -4.39
CA PHE A 191 -14.06 3.49 -3.48
C PHE A 191 -14.57 2.63 -2.33
N ARG A 192 -13.69 1.78 -1.80
CA ARG A 192 -13.86 1.11 -0.50
C ARG A 192 -12.96 1.81 0.50
N ARG A 193 -13.47 2.05 1.71
CA ARG A 193 -12.69 2.64 2.80
C ARG A 193 -12.86 1.82 4.05
N CYS A 194 -11.78 1.68 4.79
CA CYS A 194 -11.81 1.12 6.14
C CYS A 194 -12.19 2.20 7.15
N GLY A 195 -12.69 1.75 8.30
CA GLY A 195 -12.92 2.64 9.44
C GLY A 195 -11.60 3.05 10.08
N PHE A 196 -11.62 4.20 10.74
CA PHE A 196 -10.68 4.45 11.83
C PHE A 196 -11.22 3.72 13.06
N PRO A 197 -10.37 3.06 13.87
CA PRO A 197 -10.82 2.48 15.11
C PRO A 197 -11.47 3.58 15.95
N THR A 198 -12.69 3.33 16.41
CA THR A 198 -13.38 4.20 17.35
C THR A 198 -12.57 4.17 18.64
N LEU A 199 -11.79 5.23 18.91
CA LEU A 199 -11.18 5.42 20.23
C LEU A 199 -12.34 5.60 21.23
N LEU A 200 -12.54 4.58 22.06
CA LEU A 200 -13.45 4.59 23.22
C LEU A 200 -12.81 5.29 24.40
#